data_AF-A0A966KR57-F1
#
_entry.id   AF-A0A966KR57-F1
#
_cell.length_a   1.000
_cell.length_b   1.000
_cell.length_c   1.000
_cell.angle_alpha   90.00
_cell.angle_beta   90.00
_cell.angle_gamma   90.00
#
_symmetry.space_group_name_H-M   'P 1'
#
loop_
_entity.id
_entity.type
_entity.pdbx_description
1 polymer ?
#
loop_
_entity_poly.entity_id
_entity_poly.type
_entity_poly.pdbx_seq_one_letter_code
_entity_poly.pdbx_strand_id
1 'polypeptide(L)'
;PEYVKELVQHHVGGYLKIAPEHTEQGPLSKMMKPGMGTYDKFKTLFDKFSAEAGKKQFLIPYFIAAHPGTSDEDMMNLAIWLKKNGFRADQVQTFYPSPMATATAMYHTDLNPLKGIHRDDRAEKVDVVRGEKRRRLHKAFLRYHDPNNWPLLREALKAMGRADLIGNGKHHLIPTFQPLVDGSYTSARRKNSTVSEPKTFKTMRVGSTPKPGQLLTQHTGLPPRATGKVPSKNFNNHRPR
;
A
#
# COMPACT_ATOMS: atom_id res chain seq x y z
N PRO A 1 -6.17 17.88 -24.14
CA PRO A 1 -7.30 18.47 -23.36
C PRO A 1 -8.63 17.76 -23.61
N GLU A 2 -8.93 17.43 -24.87
CA GLU A 2 -10.16 16.74 -25.29
C GLU A 2 -10.43 15.44 -24.53
N TYR A 3 -9.42 14.59 -24.37
CA TYR A 3 -9.55 13.33 -23.62
C TYR A 3 -10.06 13.51 -22.17
N VAL A 4 -9.55 14.51 -21.43
CA VAL A 4 -9.96 14.73 -20.03
C VAL A 4 -11.41 15.22 -19.97
N LYS A 5 -11.82 16.04 -20.95
CA LYS A 5 -13.20 16.51 -21.05
C LYS A 5 -14.16 15.34 -21.29
N GLU A 6 -13.86 14.49 -22.27
CA GLU A 6 -14.66 13.29 -22.58
C GLU A 6 -14.75 12.35 -21.37
N LEU A 7 -13.62 12.06 -20.72
CA LEU A 7 -13.53 11.23 -19.51
C LEU A 7 -14.50 11.73 -18.42
N VAL A 8 -14.44 13.03 -18.12
CA VAL A 8 -15.27 13.67 -17.08
C VAL A 8 -16.75 13.68 -17.47
N GLN A 9 -17.05 13.99 -18.73
CA GLN A 9 -18.42 14.12 -19.22
C GLN A 9 -19.14 12.79 -19.35
N HIS A 10 -18.45 11.70 -19.68
CA HIS A 10 -19.11 10.44 -20.04
C HIS A 10 -18.70 9.24 -19.19
N HIS A 11 -17.53 9.25 -18.56
CA HIS A 11 -16.94 8.03 -17.97
C HIS A 11 -16.68 8.12 -16.45
N VAL A 12 -16.92 9.28 -15.84
CA VAL A 12 -16.80 9.45 -14.38
C VAL A 12 -18.19 9.69 -13.77
N GLY A 13 -18.64 8.75 -12.95
CA GLY A 13 -19.92 8.84 -12.24
C GLY A 13 -19.85 9.62 -10.92
N GLY A 14 -18.65 9.83 -10.37
CA GLY A 14 -18.44 10.56 -9.13
C GLY A 14 -16.98 10.53 -8.70
N TYR A 15 -16.45 9.34 -8.40
CA TYR A 15 -15.04 9.20 -7.99
C TYR A 15 -14.19 8.70 -9.14
N LEU A 16 -13.06 9.37 -9.40
CA LEU A 16 -12.02 8.88 -10.28
C LEU A 16 -10.78 8.52 -9.48
N LYS A 17 -10.40 7.25 -9.56
CA LYS A 17 -9.20 6.70 -8.93
C LYS A 17 -8.00 7.02 -9.82
N ILE A 18 -7.00 7.70 -9.27
CA ILE A 18 -5.76 8.02 -9.98
C ILE A 18 -4.57 7.66 -9.11
N ALA A 19 -3.52 7.11 -9.69
CA ALA A 19 -2.35 6.67 -8.94
C ALA A 19 -1.14 7.54 -9.31
N PRO A 20 -0.92 8.67 -8.60
CA PRO A 20 0.37 9.36 -8.65
C PRO A 20 1.48 8.50 -8.02
N GLU A 21 1.12 7.49 -7.20
CA GLU A 21 2.00 6.54 -6.51
C GLU A 21 2.86 7.17 -5.40
N HIS A 22 3.57 8.25 -5.71
CA HIS A 22 4.41 8.99 -4.77
C HIS A 22 4.56 10.46 -5.18
N THR A 23 5.06 11.30 -4.27
CA THR A 23 5.38 12.71 -4.59
C THR A 23 6.80 12.94 -5.08
N GLU A 24 7.69 11.96 -4.87
CA GLU A 24 9.14 12.17 -4.86
C GLU A 24 9.81 11.39 -5.99
N GLN A 25 10.87 11.95 -6.56
CA GLN A 25 11.53 11.37 -7.73
C GLN A 25 12.26 10.06 -7.44
N GLY A 26 12.73 9.86 -6.20
CA GLY A 26 13.37 8.62 -5.75
C GLY A 26 12.56 7.39 -6.17
N PRO A 27 11.35 7.20 -5.63
CA PRO A 27 10.45 6.11 -6.04
C PRO A 27 9.89 6.27 -7.45
N LEU A 28 9.47 7.48 -7.87
CA LEU A 28 8.78 7.66 -9.16
C LEU A 28 9.65 7.25 -10.36
N SER A 29 10.94 7.57 -10.31
CA SER A 29 11.91 7.18 -11.35
C SER A 29 12.07 5.66 -11.49
N LYS A 30 11.81 4.90 -10.41
CA LYS A 30 11.88 3.42 -10.38
C LYS A 30 10.55 2.78 -10.81
N MET A 31 9.47 3.56 -10.77
CA MET A 31 8.14 3.17 -11.27
C MET A 31 7.87 3.63 -12.71
N MET A 32 8.82 4.33 -13.34
CA MET A 32 8.64 5.01 -14.65
C MET A 32 7.43 5.96 -14.64
N LYS A 33 7.16 6.58 -13.50
CA LYS A 33 6.06 7.53 -13.32
C LYS A 33 6.56 8.96 -13.44
N PRO A 34 5.78 9.87 -14.03
CA PRO A 34 6.12 11.29 -14.04
C PRO A 34 6.00 11.88 -12.63
N GLY A 35 6.62 13.05 -12.43
CA GLY A 35 6.48 13.82 -11.18
C GLY A 35 5.05 14.31 -10.92
N MET A 36 4.82 14.82 -9.71
CA MET A 36 3.52 15.33 -9.25
C MET A 36 2.92 16.44 -10.10
N GLY A 37 3.75 17.20 -10.83
CA GLY A 37 3.24 18.25 -11.73
C GLY A 37 2.27 17.71 -12.80
N THR A 38 2.39 16.44 -13.20
CA THR A 38 1.42 15.81 -14.12
C THR A 38 0.08 15.57 -13.44
N TYR A 39 0.08 15.14 -12.17
CA TYR A 39 -1.13 14.99 -11.37
C TYR A 39 -1.82 16.35 -11.15
N ASP A 40 -1.06 17.40 -10.82
CA ASP A 40 -1.62 18.73 -10.57
C ASP A 40 -2.29 19.32 -11.82
N LYS A 41 -1.65 19.17 -12.99
CA LYS A 41 -2.23 19.56 -14.29
C LYS A 41 -3.51 18.77 -14.59
N PHE A 42 -3.49 17.45 -14.36
CA PHE A 42 -4.66 16.61 -14.53
C PHE A 42 -5.81 17.03 -13.61
N LYS A 43 -5.52 17.27 -12.32
CA LYS A 43 -6.51 17.74 -11.34
C LYS A 43 -7.15 19.06 -11.77
N THR A 44 -6.35 20.02 -12.24
CA THR A 44 -6.85 21.32 -12.71
C THR A 44 -7.83 21.16 -13.87
N LEU A 45 -7.50 20.30 -14.85
CA LEU A 45 -8.39 20.01 -15.98
C LEU A 45 -9.63 19.24 -15.54
N PHE A 46 -9.48 18.27 -14.64
CA PHE A 46 -10.58 17.47 -14.09
C PHE A 46 -11.59 18.35 -13.36
N ASP A 47 -11.13 19.21 -12.45
CA ASP A 47 -11.98 20.11 -11.67
C ASP A 47 -12.72 21.09 -12.59
N LYS A 48 -12.02 21.66 -13.58
CA LYS A 48 -12.59 22.55 -14.60
C LYS A 48 -13.74 21.87 -15.36
N PHE A 49 -13.48 20.70 -15.96
CA PHE A 49 -14.49 20.02 -16.77
C PHE A 49 -15.62 19.41 -15.93
N SER A 50 -15.37 19.09 -14.65
CA SER A 50 -16.41 18.62 -13.72
C SER A 50 -17.40 19.74 -13.44
N ALA A 51 -16.90 20.96 -13.22
CA ALA A 51 -17.71 22.15 -13.04
C ALA A 51 -18.50 22.50 -14.31
N GLU A 52 -17.86 22.47 -15.49
CA GLU A 52 -18.55 22.69 -16.78
C GLU A 52 -19.65 21.66 -17.04
N ALA A 53 -19.45 20.40 -16.64
CA ALA A 53 -20.45 19.35 -16.77
C ALA A 53 -21.54 19.39 -15.68
N GLY A 54 -21.46 20.30 -14.70
CA GLY A 54 -22.39 20.37 -13.57
C GLY A 54 -22.34 19.15 -12.64
N LYS A 55 -21.24 18.38 -12.66
CA LYS A 55 -21.11 17.14 -11.88
C LYS A 55 -20.27 17.35 -10.63
N LYS A 56 -20.70 16.74 -9.52
CA LYS A 56 -19.88 16.63 -8.30
C LYS A 56 -18.98 15.40 -8.42
N GLN A 57 -17.74 15.62 -8.86
CA GLN A 57 -16.76 14.56 -9.01
C GLN A 57 -15.50 14.82 -8.17
N PHE A 58 -14.81 13.75 -7.80
CA PHE A 58 -13.67 13.80 -6.89
C PHE A 58 -12.56 12.85 -7.33
N LEU A 59 -11.31 13.30 -7.20
CA LEU A 59 -10.14 12.45 -7.38
C LEU A 59 -9.79 11.72 -6.09
N ILE A 60 -9.58 10.42 -6.20
CA ILE A 60 -9.05 9.58 -5.12
C ILE A 60 -7.62 9.19 -5.50
N PRO A 61 -6.59 9.83 -4.92
CA PRO A 61 -5.21 9.46 -5.17
C PRO A 61 -4.83 8.17 -4.43
N TYR A 62 -4.06 7.30 -5.09
CA TYR A 62 -3.42 6.13 -4.49
C TYR A 62 -1.92 6.35 -4.34
N PHE A 63 -1.41 6.04 -3.15
CA PHE A 63 0.00 6.15 -2.80
C PHE A 63 0.53 4.82 -2.26
N ILE A 64 1.79 4.52 -2.59
CA ILE A 64 2.48 3.30 -2.19
C ILE A 64 3.57 3.60 -1.17
N ALA A 65 3.64 2.80 -0.10
CA ALA A 65 4.73 2.85 0.86
C ALA A 65 5.80 1.80 0.53
N ALA A 66 7.05 2.08 0.92
CA ALA A 66 8.16 1.12 0.92
C ALA A 66 8.50 0.51 -0.45
N HIS A 67 8.22 1.25 -1.55
CA HIS A 67 8.68 0.85 -2.88
C HIS A 67 10.23 0.90 -2.94
N PRO A 68 10.91 0.02 -3.70
CA PRO A 68 12.35 0.16 -3.94
C PRO A 68 12.72 1.57 -4.42
N GLY A 69 13.79 2.11 -3.84
CA GLY A 69 14.23 3.49 -4.08
C GLY A 69 13.49 4.56 -3.26
N THR A 70 12.66 4.16 -2.28
CA THR A 70 12.00 5.09 -1.35
C THR A 70 12.82 5.25 -0.07
N SER A 71 13.27 6.47 0.20
CA SER A 71 13.93 6.83 1.46
C SER A 71 12.91 7.18 2.56
N ASP A 72 13.39 7.35 3.79
CA ASP A 72 12.53 7.80 4.91
C ASP A 72 12.14 9.28 4.74
N GLU A 73 13.02 10.08 4.12
CA GLU A 73 12.75 11.47 3.76
C GLU A 73 11.66 11.57 2.69
N ASP A 74 11.68 10.67 1.70
CA ASP A 74 10.64 10.65 0.66
C ASP A 74 9.25 10.44 1.30
N MET A 75 9.14 9.47 2.21
CA MET A 75 7.88 9.18 2.91
C MET A 75 7.43 10.33 3.80
N MET A 76 8.37 11.02 4.45
CA MET A 76 8.07 12.23 5.23
C MET A 76 7.51 13.34 4.33
N ASN A 77 8.13 13.61 3.19
CA ASN A 77 7.68 14.63 2.23
C ASN A 77 6.30 14.30 1.68
N LEU A 78 6.05 13.02 1.37
CA LEU A 78 4.73 12.55 0.98
C LEU A 78 3.69 12.77 2.10
N ALA A 79 4.03 12.51 3.36
CA ALA A 79 3.13 12.77 4.49
C ALA A 79 2.79 14.26 4.65
N ILE A 80 3.77 15.15 4.46
CA ILE A 80 3.56 16.60 4.45
C ILE A 80 2.62 16.99 3.32
N TRP A 81 2.85 16.46 2.11
CA TRP A 81 1.99 16.72 0.96
C TRP A 81 0.55 16.26 1.21
N LEU A 82 0.35 15.06 1.78
CA LEU A 82 -0.97 14.54 2.15
C LEU A 82 -1.67 15.48 3.13
N LYS A 83 -0.97 15.94 4.18
CA LYS A 83 -1.52 16.86 5.17
C LYS A 83 -1.90 18.20 4.55
N LYS A 84 -1.03 18.79 3.73
CA LYS A 84 -1.27 20.07 3.04
C LYS A 84 -2.49 20.02 2.13
N ASN A 85 -2.74 18.88 1.49
CA ASN A 85 -3.87 18.68 0.58
C ASN A 85 -5.11 18.09 1.26
N GLY A 86 -5.11 17.96 2.60
CA GLY A 86 -6.26 17.47 3.36
C GLY A 86 -6.55 15.98 3.19
N PHE A 87 -5.61 15.20 2.67
CA PHE A 87 -5.77 13.76 2.50
C PHE A 87 -5.45 13.01 3.79
N ARG A 88 -6.34 12.08 4.15
CA ARG A 88 -6.18 11.14 5.25
C ARG A 88 -6.48 9.74 4.75
N ALA A 89 -5.43 8.94 4.54
CA ALA A 89 -5.57 7.58 4.05
C ALA A 89 -5.86 6.61 5.20
N ASP A 90 -7.00 5.91 5.15
CA ASP A 90 -7.29 4.83 6.11
C ASP A 90 -6.59 3.53 5.71
N GLN A 91 -6.64 3.21 4.42
CA GLN A 91 -6.00 2.02 3.86
C GLN A 91 -4.74 2.43 3.13
N VAL A 92 -3.62 1.86 3.57
CA VAL A 92 -2.31 2.09 2.96
C VAL A 92 -1.79 0.79 2.39
N GLN A 93 -1.37 0.85 1.13
CA GLN A 93 -0.73 -0.27 0.47
C GLN A 93 0.78 -0.13 0.61
N THR A 94 1.42 -1.21 1.02
CA THR A 94 2.88 -1.32 1.06
C THR A 94 3.31 -2.19 -0.10
N PHE A 95 4.41 -1.83 -0.74
CA PHE A 95 5.03 -2.65 -1.77
C PHE A 95 5.25 -4.08 -1.27
N TYR A 96 4.85 -5.03 -2.10
CA TYR A 96 5.08 -6.45 -1.90
C TYR A 96 5.76 -7.01 -3.16
N PRO A 97 6.87 -7.74 -3.04
CA PRO A 97 7.59 -8.26 -4.19
C PRO A 97 6.76 -9.34 -4.90
N SER A 98 6.06 -8.96 -5.97
CA SER A 98 5.35 -9.89 -6.85
C SER A 98 6.26 -10.40 -7.96
N PRO A 99 6.18 -11.69 -8.35
CA PRO A 99 6.95 -12.20 -9.48
C PRO A 99 6.77 -11.37 -10.75
N MET A 100 7.78 -11.39 -11.63
CA MET A 100 7.76 -10.73 -12.94
C MET A 100 7.62 -9.19 -12.91
N ALA A 101 7.79 -8.54 -11.75
CA ALA A 101 7.82 -7.08 -11.66
C ALA A 101 9.25 -6.54 -11.59
N THR A 102 9.54 -5.45 -12.31
CA THR A 102 10.84 -4.76 -12.27
C THR A 102 11.21 -4.32 -10.85
N ALA A 103 10.23 -3.81 -10.09
CA ALA A 103 10.42 -3.47 -8.69
C ALA A 103 10.81 -4.68 -7.83
N THR A 104 10.33 -5.88 -8.17
CA THR A 104 10.75 -7.11 -7.47
C THR A 104 12.19 -7.48 -7.81
N ALA A 105 12.63 -7.27 -9.05
CA ALA A 105 14.04 -7.41 -9.40
C ALA A 105 14.90 -6.45 -8.57
N MET A 106 14.54 -5.16 -8.50
CA MET A 106 15.20 -4.18 -7.61
C MET A 106 15.18 -4.66 -6.15
N TYR A 107 14.03 -5.15 -5.69
CA TYR A 107 13.87 -5.73 -4.37
C TYR A 107 14.69 -6.99 -4.16
N HIS A 108 15.32 -7.65 -5.12
CA HIS A 108 16.17 -8.81 -4.84
C HIS A 108 17.64 -8.56 -5.12
N THR A 109 17.96 -7.62 -6.00
CA THR A 109 19.32 -7.35 -6.44
C THR A 109 19.91 -6.07 -5.85
N ASP A 110 19.09 -5.20 -5.26
CA ASP A 110 19.46 -3.84 -4.84
C ASP A 110 20.04 -3.01 -6.00
N LEU A 111 19.66 -3.33 -7.24
CA LEU A 111 20.10 -2.68 -8.48
C LEU A 111 18.91 -2.15 -9.28
N ASN A 112 19.12 -1.08 -10.05
CA ASN A 112 18.11 -0.54 -10.96
C ASN A 112 18.18 -1.17 -12.36
N PRO A 113 17.31 -2.13 -12.72
CA PRO A 113 17.29 -2.75 -14.05
C PRO A 113 16.72 -1.83 -15.15
N LEU A 114 16.21 -0.64 -14.81
CA LEU A 114 15.84 0.37 -15.80
C LEU A 114 17.07 1.10 -16.36
N LYS A 115 18.23 0.88 -15.75
CA LYS A 115 19.54 1.34 -16.22
C LYS A 115 20.39 0.15 -16.64
N GLY A 116 21.51 0.41 -17.30
CA GLY A 116 22.50 -0.62 -17.61
C GLY A 116 22.98 -1.31 -16.34
N ILE A 117 22.95 -2.64 -16.33
CA ILE A 117 23.49 -3.44 -15.23
C ILE A 117 24.97 -3.67 -15.46
N HIS A 118 25.79 -3.20 -14.52
CA HIS A 118 27.24 -3.36 -14.54
C HIS A 118 27.69 -4.14 -13.30
N ARG A 119 28.88 -4.75 -13.37
CA ARG A 119 29.51 -5.42 -12.21
C ARG A 119 30.38 -4.46 -11.39
N ASP A 120 30.63 -3.28 -11.92
CA ASP A 120 31.41 -2.20 -11.32
C ASP A 120 30.49 -1.08 -10.79
N ASP A 121 31.11 0.00 -10.30
CA ASP A 121 30.43 1.12 -9.64
C ASP A 121 29.50 1.93 -10.54
N ARG A 122 29.43 1.63 -11.85
CA ARG A 122 28.48 2.26 -12.77
C ARG A 122 27.05 1.75 -12.57
N ALA A 123 26.86 0.63 -11.88
CA ALA A 123 25.54 0.11 -11.59
C ALA A 123 24.82 0.95 -10.53
N GLU A 124 23.65 1.50 -10.87
CA GLU A 124 22.85 2.26 -9.92
C GLU A 124 22.31 1.32 -8.83
N LYS A 125 22.75 1.56 -7.60
CA LYS A 125 22.26 0.89 -6.39
C LYS A 125 20.90 1.45 -5.98
N VAL A 126 20.02 0.58 -5.51
CA VAL A 126 18.67 0.92 -5.07
C VAL A 126 18.52 0.55 -3.61
N ASP A 127 18.17 1.53 -2.76
CA ASP A 127 17.81 1.27 -1.37
C ASP A 127 16.46 0.54 -1.30
N VAL A 128 16.40 -0.52 -0.49
CA VAL A 128 15.23 -1.41 -0.41
C VAL A 128 14.73 -1.54 1.03
N VAL A 129 13.42 -1.34 1.20
CA VAL A 129 12.76 -1.33 2.50
C VAL A 129 12.26 -2.75 2.87
N ARG A 130 13.13 -3.54 3.50
CA ARG A 130 12.87 -4.97 3.85
C ARG A 130 12.39 -5.21 5.29
N GLY A 131 12.97 -4.49 6.25
CA GLY A 131 12.73 -4.72 7.69
C GLY A 131 11.37 -4.20 8.18
N GLU A 132 10.76 -4.91 9.13
CA GLU A 132 9.45 -4.56 9.70
C GLU A 132 9.44 -3.13 10.26
N LYS A 133 10.50 -2.75 11.00
CA LYS A 133 10.60 -1.41 11.62
C LYS A 133 10.47 -0.29 10.58
N ARG A 134 11.24 -0.37 9.49
CA ARG A 134 11.25 0.66 8.43
C ARG A 134 9.98 0.63 7.59
N ARG A 135 9.46 -0.57 7.28
CA ARG A 135 8.16 -0.73 6.60
C ARG A 135 7.02 -0.14 7.44
N ARG A 136 7.03 -0.35 8.76
CA ARG A 136 6.06 0.22 9.69
C ARG A 136 6.17 1.74 9.75
N LEU A 137 7.40 2.29 9.75
CA LEU A 137 7.63 3.73 9.67
C LEU A 137 7.05 4.34 8.38
N HIS A 138 7.31 3.72 7.22
CA HIS A 138 6.76 4.20 5.95
C HIS A 138 5.22 4.19 5.96
N LYS A 139 4.61 3.12 6.46
CA LYS A 139 3.14 3.08 6.65
C LYS A 139 2.63 4.15 7.62
N ALA A 140 3.37 4.42 8.69
CA ALA A 140 3.02 5.43 9.68
C ALA A 140 2.99 6.84 9.06
N PHE A 141 3.92 7.16 8.16
CA PHE A 141 3.92 8.44 7.43
C PHE A 141 2.64 8.65 6.61
N LEU A 142 2.18 7.63 5.87
CA LEU A 142 0.92 7.72 5.12
C LEU A 142 -0.31 7.87 6.02
N ARG A 143 -0.23 7.38 7.27
CA ARG A 143 -1.26 7.51 8.29
C ARG A 143 -0.85 8.49 9.39
N TYR A 144 -0.27 9.63 9.03
CA TYR A 144 0.23 10.66 9.96
C TYR A 144 -0.82 11.14 10.98
N HIS A 145 -2.11 11.05 10.63
CA HIS A 145 -3.23 11.50 11.45
C HIS A 145 -3.64 10.48 12.53
N ASP A 146 -3.17 9.23 12.45
CA ASP A 146 -3.48 8.18 13.42
C ASP A 146 -2.58 8.33 14.67
N PRO A 147 -3.14 8.60 15.86
CA PRO A 147 -2.36 8.81 17.07
C PRO A 147 -1.50 7.62 17.49
N ASN A 148 -1.84 6.40 17.08
CA ASN A 148 -1.02 5.22 17.36
C ASN A 148 0.37 5.29 16.68
N ASN A 149 0.49 6.06 15.59
CA ASN A 149 1.73 6.20 14.85
C ASN A 149 2.62 7.33 15.39
N TRP A 150 2.09 8.26 16.20
CA TRP A 150 2.79 9.47 16.61
C TRP A 150 4.08 9.22 17.43
N PRO A 151 4.17 8.22 18.33
CA PRO A 151 5.43 7.93 19.01
C PRO A 151 6.54 7.55 18.03
N LEU A 152 6.24 6.64 17.09
CA LEU A 152 7.18 6.21 16.05
C LEU A 152 7.58 7.36 15.12
N LEU A 153 6.61 8.17 14.70
CA LEU A 153 6.88 9.34 13.84
C LEU A 153 7.71 10.38 14.57
N ARG A 154 7.46 10.60 15.86
CA ARG A 154 8.21 11.56 16.68
C ARG A 154 9.67 11.16 16.82
N GLU A 155 9.95 9.88 17.08
CA GLU A 155 11.31 9.35 17.12
C GLU A 155 12.01 9.52 15.77
N ALA A 156 11.34 9.14 14.66
CA ALA A 156 11.90 9.25 13.33
C ALA A 156 12.18 10.71 12.94
N LEU A 157 11.24 11.63 13.17
CA LEU A 157 11.40 13.05 12.89
C LEU A 157 12.57 13.66 13.66
N LYS A 158 12.73 13.31 14.94
CA LYS A 158 13.90 13.75 15.73
C LYS A 158 15.20 13.19 15.16
N ALA A 159 15.25 11.91 14.82
CA ALA A 159 16.44 11.28 14.24
C ALA A 159 16.82 11.89 12.87
N MET A 160 15.83 12.35 12.11
CA MET A 160 16.01 13.05 10.83
C MET A 160 16.34 14.55 11.00
N GLY A 161 16.43 15.07 12.21
CA GLY A 161 16.63 16.51 12.46
C GLY A 161 15.41 17.38 12.12
N ARG A 162 14.24 16.78 11.92
CA ARG A 162 12.98 17.44 11.53
C ARG A 162 12.01 17.60 12.69
N ALA A 163 12.55 17.98 13.85
CA ALA A 163 11.74 18.27 15.03
C ALA A 163 10.80 19.47 14.83
N ASP A 164 11.09 20.34 13.85
CA ASP A 164 10.23 21.43 13.38
C ASP A 164 8.86 20.96 12.87
N LEU A 165 8.72 19.67 12.53
CA LEU A 165 7.45 19.08 12.13
C LEU A 165 6.61 18.57 13.30
N ILE A 166 7.03 18.80 14.55
CA ILE A 166 6.31 18.38 15.76
C ILE A 166 5.71 19.59 16.46
N GLY A 167 4.38 19.70 16.48
CA GLY A 167 3.68 20.85 17.04
C GLY A 167 2.19 20.88 16.70
N ASN A 168 1.46 21.80 17.33
CA ASN A 168 0.00 21.85 17.21
C ASN A 168 -0.49 22.79 16.09
N GLY A 169 0.43 23.51 15.43
CA GLY A 169 0.13 24.39 14.29
C GLY A 169 -0.10 23.63 12.98
N LYS A 170 -0.74 24.30 12.00
CA LYS A 170 -1.10 23.72 10.69
C LYS A 170 0.08 23.16 9.88
N HIS A 171 1.28 23.71 10.06
CA HIS A 171 2.49 23.34 9.30
C HIS A 171 3.24 22.12 9.87
N HIS A 172 2.98 21.76 11.13
CA HIS A 172 3.57 20.57 11.74
C HIS A 172 2.94 19.32 11.14
N LEU A 173 3.62 18.18 11.14
CA LEU A 173 3.08 16.89 10.70
C LEU A 173 2.26 16.22 11.81
N ILE A 174 2.81 16.14 13.02
CA ILE A 174 2.19 15.50 14.21
C ILE A 174 2.14 16.48 15.41
N PRO A 175 1.20 16.32 16.35
CA PRO A 175 1.12 17.17 17.53
C PRO A 175 2.16 16.82 18.60
N THR A 176 2.32 17.71 19.58
CA THR A 176 3.24 17.50 20.72
C THR A 176 2.68 16.55 21.78
N PHE A 177 1.36 16.47 21.92
CA PHE A 177 0.70 15.59 22.88
C PHE A 177 0.51 14.17 22.33
N GLN A 178 0.32 13.20 23.22
CA GLN A 178 -0.08 11.82 22.89
C GLN A 178 -1.37 11.52 23.66
N PRO A 179 -2.50 11.28 22.98
CA PRO A 179 -3.72 10.87 23.66
C PRO A 179 -3.55 9.46 24.24
N LEU A 180 -4.32 9.15 25.28
CA LEU A 180 -4.46 7.79 25.78
C LEU A 180 -5.10 6.94 24.67
N VAL A 181 -4.26 6.18 23.98
CA VAL A 181 -4.67 5.16 23.03
C VAL A 181 -4.52 3.81 23.70
N ASP A 182 -5.44 2.90 23.46
CA ASP A 182 -5.43 1.53 23.99
C ASP A 182 -4.32 0.64 23.41
N GLY A 183 -3.41 1.22 22.60
CA GLY A 183 -2.36 0.52 21.88
C GLY A 183 -2.88 -0.43 20.80
N SER A 184 -4.19 -0.47 20.55
CA SER A 184 -4.77 -1.35 19.56
C SER A 184 -4.60 -0.73 18.16
N TYR A 185 -3.66 -1.28 17.39
CA TYR A 185 -3.60 -1.02 15.97
C TYR A 185 -4.82 -1.68 15.30
N THR A 186 -5.94 -0.94 15.20
CA THR A 186 -7.09 -1.39 14.41
C THR A 186 -6.86 -1.04 12.95
N SER A 187 -6.28 -1.98 12.19
CA SER A 187 -6.42 -1.91 10.73
C SER A 187 -7.91 -1.92 10.38
N ALA A 188 -8.36 -1.08 9.43
CA ALA A 188 -9.77 -0.93 9.03
C ALA A 188 -10.42 -2.19 8.44
N ARG A 189 -9.76 -3.36 8.50
CA ARG A 189 -10.22 -4.63 7.92
C ARG A 189 -11.29 -5.36 8.74
N ARG A 190 -11.58 -4.95 9.98
CA ARG A 190 -12.52 -5.69 10.86
C ARG A 190 -13.98 -5.19 10.82
N LYS A 191 -14.54 -4.86 9.64
CA LYS A 191 -16.01 -4.76 9.54
C LYS A 191 -16.68 -6.10 9.25
N ASN A 192 -15.95 -7.10 8.71
CA ASN A 192 -16.49 -8.44 8.39
C ASN A 192 -15.71 -9.60 9.06
N SER A 193 -15.08 -9.36 10.21
CA SER A 193 -14.42 -10.44 10.97
C SER A 193 -15.19 -10.62 12.27
N THR A 194 -15.86 -11.76 12.43
CA THR A 194 -16.45 -12.16 13.71
C THR A 194 -15.38 -12.07 14.79
N VAL A 195 -15.70 -11.41 15.89
CA VAL A 195 -14.79 -11.23 17.03
C VAL A 195 -14.62 -12.61 17.68
N SER A 196 -13.47 -13.25 17.51
CA SER A 196 -13.11 -14.42 18.30
C SER A 196 -12.58 -13.94 19.65
N GLU A 197 -13.39 -14.11 20.70
CA GLU A 197 -12.94 -13.95 22.07
C GLU A 197 -11.74 -14.88 22.37
N PRO A 198 -10.79 -14.46 23.21
CA PRO A 198 -9.65 -15.29 23.58
C PRO A 198 -10.12 -16.49 24.40
N LYS A 199 -10.14 -17.68 23.78
CA LYS A 199 -10.41 -18.92 24.50
C LYS A 199 -9.24 -19.24 25.43
N THR A 200 -9.52 -19.24 26.73
CA THR A 200 -8.70 -19.88 27.75
C THR A 200 -8.47 -21.35 27.38
N PHE A 201 -7.20 -21.78 27.46
CA PHE A 201 -6.81 -23.16 27.20
C PHE A 201 -7.53 -24.10 28.20
N LYS A 202 -8.55 -24.81 27.73
CA LYS A 202 -9.07 -26.03 28.38
C LYS A 202 -8.64 -27.23 27.55
N THR A 203 -8.01 -28.16 28.26
CA THR A 203 -7.53 -29.47 27.84
C THR A 203 -8.52 -30.20 26.93
N MET A 204 -8.01 -30.73 25.81
CA MET A 204 -8.76 -31.50 24.82
C MET A 204 -9.35 -32.77 25.45
N ARG A 205 -10.67 -32.93 25.37
CA ARG A 205 -11.31 -34.25 25.42
C ARG A 205 -11.51 -34.73 23.99
N VAL A 206 -10.95 -35.91 23.70
CA VAL A 206 -11.09 -36.66 22.45
C VAL A 206 -12.53 -37.16 22.33
N GLY A 207 -13.16 -36.93 21.18
CA GLY A 207 -14.42 -37.58 20.81
C GLY A 207 -15.52 -36.64 20.33
N SER A 208 -15.47 -36.23 19.06
CA SER A 208 -16.68 -35.87 18.33
C SER A 208 -16.45 -36.02 16.82
N THR A 209 -16.98 -37.10 16.25
CA THR A 209 -17.11 -37.30 14.81
C THR A 209 -18.06 -36.26 14.21
N PRO A 210 -17.74 -35.63 13.05
CA PRO A 210 -18.61 -34.64 12.42
C PRO A 210 -19.89 -35.29 11.87
N LYS A 211 -21.04 -34.64 12.09
CA LYS A 211 -22.36 -35.11 11.64
C LYS A 211 -22.53 -34.90 10.12
N PRO A 212 -23.16 -35.83 9.39
CA PRO A 212 -23.46 -35.67 7.96
C PRO A 212 -24.38 -34.45 7.72
N GLY A 213 -24.01 -33.59 6.76
CA GLY A 213 -24.84 -32.45 6.32
C GLY A 213 -24.29 -31.05 6.61
N GLN A 214 -23.14 -30.91 7.27
CA GLN A 214 -22.53 -29.60 7.51
C GLN A 214 -21.56 -29.23 6.37
N LEU A 215 -22.07 -28.51 5.36
CA LEU A 215 -21.27 -27.92 4.28
C LEU A 215 -20.52 -26.69 4.81
N LEU A 216 -19.18 -26.76 4.89
CA LEU A 216 -18.29 -25.62 5.02
C LEU A 216 -17.79 -25.25 3.62
N THR A 217 -18.45 -24.32 2.94
CA THR A 217 -17.98 -23.82 1.64
C THR A 217 -17.04 -22.64 1.83
N GLN A 218 -15.74 -22.92 1.70
CA GLN A 218 -14.73 -21.91 1.36
C GLN A 218 -14.83 -21.63 -0.14
N HIS A 219 -15.17 -20.40 -0.52
CA HIS A 219 -15.19 -19.95 -1.90
C HIS A 219 -13.76 -19.68 -2.40
N THR A 220 -13.13 -20.68 -3.02
CA THR A 220 -12.18 -20.44 -4.11
C THR A 220 -12.94 -20.55 -5.42
N GLY A 221 -12.97 -19.46 -6.19
CA GLY A 221 -13.66 -19.39 -7.48
C GLY A 221 -13.09 -20.39 -8.49
N LEU A 222 -13.85 -21.45 -8.73
CA LEU A 222 -14.03 -22.21 -9.98
C LEU A 222 -15.07 -23.31 -9.65
N PRO A 223 -16.12 -23.52 -10.47
CA PRO A 223 -17.16 -24.51 -10.15
C PRO A 223 -16.59 -25.95 -10.19
N PRO A 224 -17.05 -26.87 -9.32
CA PRO A 224 -16.59 -28.26 -9.33
C PRO A 224 -17.03 -28.98 -10.63
N ARG A 225 -16.11 -29.72 -11.26
CA ARG A 225 -16.44 -30.65 -12.36
C ARG A 225 -17.17 -31.89 -11.82
N ALA A 226 -18.24 -32.29 -12.51
CA ALA A 226 -19.24 -33.26 -12.04
C ALA A 226 -18.85 -34.76 -12.13
N THR A 227 -17.56 -35.13 -12.18
CA THR A 227 -17.17 -36.55 -12.24
C THR A 227 -15.98 -36.84 -11.33
N GLY A 228 -16.28 -37.39 -10.15
CA GLY A 228 -15.28 -37.85 -9.18
C GLY A 228 -14.59 -39.13 -9.65
N LYS A 229 -13.34 -39.02 -10.12
CA LYS A 229 -12.35 -40.09 -10.10
C LYS A 229 -10.98 -39.50 -9.79
N VAL A 230 -10.38 -39.94 -8.69
CA VAL A 230 -8.99 -39.65 -8.32
C VAL A 230 -8.06 -40.49 -9.22
N PRO A 231 -7.10 -39.92 -9.97
CA PRO A 231 -6.10 -40.74 -10.64
C PRO A 231 -5.05 -41.20 -9.62
N SER A 232 -4.87 -42.52 -9.52
CA SER A 232 -3.80 -43.16 -8.77
C SER A 232 -2.42 -42.74 -9.31
N LYS A 233 -1.53 -42.27 -8.45
CA LYS A 233 -0.11 -42.11 -8.78
C LYS A 233 0.54 -43.49 -8.92
N ASN A 234 0.85 -43.90 -10.15
CA ASN A 234 1.86 -44.92 -10.39
C ASN A 234 3.19 -44.22 -10.70
N PHE A 235 4.17 -44.43 -9.83
CA PHE A 235 5.56 -44.17 -10.14
C PHE A 235 6.01 -45.15 -11.22
N ASN A 236 6.58 -44.66 -12.32
CA ASN A 236 7.49 -45.47 -13.10
C ASN A 236 8.65 -44.61 -13.62
N ASN A 237 9.85 -45.04 -13.23
CA ASN A 237 11.15 -44.59 -13.73
C ASN A 237 11.16 -44.59 -15.25
N HIS A 238 11.70 -43.56 -15.90
CA HIS A 238 12.46 -43.66 -17.16
C HIS A 238 13.38 -42.44 -17.30
N ARG A 239 14.71 -42.69 -17.31
CA ARG A 239 15.74 -41.77 -17.82
C ARG A 239 15.63 -41.66 -19.33
N PRO A 240 16.10 -40.56 -19.94
CA PRO A 240 16.76 -40.64 -21.24
C PRO A 240 18.23 -40.22 -21.18
N ARG A 241 18.95 -40.73 -22.19
CA ARG A 241 20.37 -40.58 -22.49
C ARG A 241 20.74 -39.16 -22.89
#